data_AF-A0A922ZUK7-F1
#
_entry.id   AF-A0A922ZUK7-F1
#
_cell.length_a   1.000
_cell.length_b   1.000
_cell.length_c   1.000
_cell.angle_alpha   90.00
_cell.angle_beta   90.00
_cell.angle_gamma   90.00
#
_symmetry.space_group_name_H-M   'P 1'
#
loop_
_entity.id
_entity.type
_entity.pdbx_description
1 polymer ?
#
loop_
_entity_poly.entity_id
_entity_poly.type
_entity_poly.pdbx_seq_one_letter_code
_entity_poly.pdbx_strand_id
1 'polypeptide(L)'
;MGFWAYREELSNANRLRRSYYELLRDELDQFILQYSLTDSYQNFINRNIPYPFVERRELKPRARIPNLEYESQNSFLVIFLEDTITDVHKKYIRFFDANKTTKNNLIQTKALSLENKFDRNQKYLDSAHFFDFLRELLPVDYALLIQRDPTSHSKNRYSMSHFHVRIDWPIADAAENLARSLRYISKDIYEKGDKYAEDVQKKLFEYYGLPVMVGGRRTAAIVAAQYIKQLGCISTVYAGSSESRSLIRISERGVSKAILIKFSKEEVDQISASNNLSARAFSKNYVIAYEEKDNNKNNKEAVCLFQATYAYTDHARPPDDGKLREINPDPYWLIVGSQHVLPKPGVWKYPPIPMNVIYS
;
A
#
# COMPACT_ATOMS: atom_id res chain seq x y z
N MET A 1 -12.40 -3.91 -20.19
CA MET A 1 -12.37 -5.10 -19.31
C MET A 1 -11.30 -4.88 -18.25
N GLY A 2 -11.54 -5.33 -17.01
CA GLY A 2 -10.53 -5.29 -15.95
C GLY A 2 -9.31 -6.16 -16.30
N PHE A 3 -8.16 -5.89 -15.67
CA PHE A 3 -6.95 -6.70 -15.85
C PHE A 3 -7.01 -8.05 -15.11
N TRP A 4 -8.11 -8.32 -14.42
CA TRP A 4 -8.41 -9.56 -13.71
C TRP A 4 -9.83 -10.01 -14.06
N ALA A 5 -10.10 -11.31 -13.98
CA ALA A 5 -11.45 -11.85 -14.17
C ALA A 5 -12.35 -11.39 -13.01
N TYR A 6 -13.56 -10.90 -13.31
CA TYR A 6 -14.52 -10.52 -12.27
C TYR A 6 -14.99 -11.74 -11.49
N ARG A 7 -15.50 -11.55 -10.27
CA ARG A 7 -15.88 -12.66 -9.38
C ARG A 7 -16.93 -13.56 -10.03
N GLU A 8 -17.82 -12.97 -10.82
CA GLU A 8 -18.90 -13.61 -11.56
C GLU A 8 -18.37 -14.53 -12.67
N GLU A 9 -17.19 -14.23 -13.23
CA GLU A 9 -16.54 -15.00 -14.30
C GLU A 9 -15.70 -16.17 -13.77
N LEU A 10 -15.49 -16.25 -12.45
CA LEU A 10 -14.68 -17.28 -11.83
C LEU A 10 -15.46 -18.58 -11.57
N SER A 11 -14.76 -19.71 -11.66
CA SER A 11 -15.23 -20.98 -11.11
C SER A 11 -15.47 -20.89 -9.59
N ASN A 12 -16.32 -21.75 -9.04
CA ASN A 12 -16.58 -21.77 -7.59
C ASN A 12 -15.30 -21.94 -6.76
N ALA A 13 -14.35 -22.77 -7.22
CA ALA A 13 -13.05 -22.94 -6.58
C ALA A 13 -12.26 -21.62 -6.52
N ASN A 14 -12.22 -20.87 -7.62
CA ASN A 14 -11.54 -19.58 -7.69
C ASN A 14 -12.27 -18.49 -6.90
N ARG A 15 -13.60 -18.50 -6.85
CA ARG A 15 -14.38 -17.59 -5.99
C ARG A 15 -14.08 -17.80 -4.51
N LEU A 16 -14.00 -19.06 -4.07
CA LEU A 16 -13.63 -19.40 -2.68
C LEU A 16 -12.20 -18.94 -2.36
N ARG A 17 -11.26 -19.22 -3.27
CA ARG A 17 -9.87 -18.74 -3.15
C ARG A 17 -9.82 -17.22 -3.01
N ARG A 18 -10.52 -16.48 -3.87
CA ARG A 18 -10.55 -15.02 -3.83
C ARG A 18 -11.10 -14.50 -2.50
N SER A 19 -12.19 -15.09 -2.02
CA SER A 19 -12.79 -14.71 -0.75
C SER A 19 -11.81 -14.93 0.41
N TYR A 20 -11.06 -16.03 0.37
CA TYR A 20 -10.06 -16.32 1.38
C TYR A 20 -8.86 -15.36 1.31
N TYR A 21 -8.40 -15.01 0.10
CA TYR A 21 -7.42 -13.96 -0.10
C TYR A 21 -7.88 -12.62 0.49
N GLU A 22 -9.12 -12.20 0.19
CA GLU A 22 -9.67 -10.93 0.68
C GLU A 22 -9.75 -10.91 2.21
N LEU A 23 -10.18 -12.01 2.84
CA LEU A 23 -10.20 -12.15 4.29
C LEU A 23 -8.80 -11.98 4.91
N LEU A 24 -7.80 -12.70 4.38
CA LEU A 24 -6.43 -12.61 4.86
C LEU A 24 -5.80 -11.23 4.58
N ARG A 25 -6.21 -10.58 3.50
CA ARG A 25 -5.80 -9.22 3.17
C ARG A 25 -6.32 -8.23 4.20
N ASP A 26 -7.56 -8.38 4.68
CA ASP A 26 -8.13 -7.48 5.69
C ASP A 26 -7.36 -7.60 7.02
N GLU A 27 -6.94 -8.81 7.41
CA GLU A 27 -6.06 -9.01 8.58
C GLU A 27 -4.67 -8.39 8.36
N LEU A 28 -4.09 -8.58 7.18
CA LEU A 28 -2.80 -7.97 6.82
C LEU A 28 -2.88 -6.44 6.78
N ASP A 29 -3.98 -5.86 6.28
CA ASP A 29 -4.23 -4.41 6.26
C ASP A 29 -4.13 -3.83 7.69
N GLN A 30 -4.74 -4.50 8.68
CA GLN A 30 -4.68 -4.08 10.09
C GLN A 30 -3.25 -4.08 10.63
N PHE A 31 -2.51 -5.17 10.39
CA PHE A 31 -1.12 -5.29 10.85
C PHE A 31 -0.21 -4.25 10.19
N ILE A 32 -0.32 -4.07 8.88
CA ILE A 32 0.51 -3.14 8.11
C ILE A 32 0.20 -1.69 8.51
N LEU A 33 -1.05 -1.33 8.78
CA LEU A 33 -1.42 -0.02 9.34
C LEU A 33 -0.78 0.21 10.71
N GLN A 34 -0.87 -0.77 11.61
CA GLN A 34 -0.23 -0.70 12.93
C GLN A 34 1.28 -0.49 12.80
N TYR A 35 1.96 -1.35 12.05
CA TYR A 35 3.41 -1.32 11.91
C TYR A 35 3.91 -0.04 11.23
N SER A 36 3.26 0.39 10.14
CA SER A 36 3.72 1.54 9.36
C SER A 36 3.49 2.88 10.05
N LEU A 37 2.40 3.05 10.78
CA LEU A 37 1.97 4.35 11.30
C LEU A 37 2.04 4.39 12.83
N THR A 38 1.33 3.50 13.51
CA THR A 38 1.23 3.53 14.97
C THR A 38 2.55 3.18 15.65
N ASP A 39 3.22 2.12 15.18
CA ASP A 39 4.52 1.71 15.72
C ASP A 39 5.60 2.74 15.36
N SER A 40 5.55 3.31 14.14
CA SER A 40 6.43 4.43 13.76
C SER A 40 6.23 5.61 14.71
N TYR A 41 5.00 6.03 14.97
CA TYR A 41 4.71 7.09 15.95
C TYR A 41 5.34 6.79 17.30
N GLN A 42 5.19 5.56 17.81
CA GLN A 42 5.82 5.15 19.05
C GLN A 42 7.35 5.21 18.99
N ASN A 43 7.99 4.90 17.85
CA ASN A 43 9.43 5.05 17.68
C ASN A 43 9.89 6.50 17.87
N PHE A 44 9.15 7.48 17.33
CA PHE A 44 9.45 8.91 17.52
C PHE A 44 9.31 9.32 18.99
N ILE A 45 8.21 8.92 19.63
CA ILE A 45 7.97 9.21 21.05
C ILE A 45 9.06 8.58 21.95
N ASN A 46 9.43 7.32 21.71
CA ASN A 46 10.47 6.63 22.46
C ASN A 46 11.84 7.30 22.33
N ARG A 47 12.11 7.97 21.21
CA ARG A 47 13.34 8.74 20.97
C ARG A 47 13.23 10.20 21.43
N ASN A 48 12.10 10.61 22.01
CA ASN A 48 11.79 12.00 22.37
C ASN A 48 11.89 12.98 21.19
N ILE A 49 11.50 12.54 19.99
CA ILE A 49 11.48 13.35 18.77
C ILE A 49 10.01 13.61 18.39
N PRO A 50 9.64 14.85 18.01
CA PRO A 50 8.29 15.13 17.52
C PRO A 50 7.96 14.33 16.26
N TYR A 51 6.74 13.77 16.18
CA TYR A 51 6.29 13.07 14.98
C TYR A 51 6.08 14.07 13.82
N PRO A 52 6.66 13.83 12.63
CA PRO A 52 6.46 14.69 11.47
C PRO A 52 5.07 14.42 10.84
N PHE A 53 4.02 15.07 11.34
CA PHE A 53 2.69 14.91 10.76
C PHE A 53 2.62 15.38 9.30
N VAL A 54 1.90 14.61 8.47
CA VAL A 54 1.68 14.94 7.06
C VAL A 54 0.69 16.09 6.95
N GLU A 55 1.03 17.12 6.19
CA GLU A 55 0.09 18.21 5.95
C GLU A 55 -1.01 17.77 4.98
N ARG A 56 -2.25 18.24 5.19
CA ARG A 56 -3.42 17.88 4.36
C ARG A 56 -3.18 18.11 2.86
N ARG A 57 -2.42 19.15 2.50
CA ARG A 57 -2.06 19.48 1.10
C ARG A 57 -1.19 18.41 0.43
N GLU A 58 -0.40 17.66 1.20
CA GLU A 58 0.47 16.58 0.69
C GLU A 58 -0.30 15.36 0.20
N LEU A 59 -1.58 15.24 0.59
CA LEU A 59 -2.47 14.18 0.12
C LEU A 59 -3.12 14.50 -1.23
N LYS A 60 -2.95 15.70 -1.78
CA LYS A 60 -3.45 16.02 -3.13
C LYS A 60 -2.67 15.19 -4.18
N PRO A 61 -3.31 14.70 -5.26
CA PRO A 61 -2.69 13.79 -6.23
C PRO A 61 -1.34 14.23 -6.83
N ARG A 62 -1.11 15.53 -7.03
CA ARG A 62 0.17 16.10 -7.52
C ARG A 62 0.94 16.89 -6.46
N ALA A 63 0.68 16.62 -5.18
CA ALA A 63 1.37 17.33 -4.14
C ALA A 63 2.88 17.05 -4.21
N ARG A 64 3.67 18.10 -3.97
CA ARG A 64 5.11 17.95 -3.74
C ARG A 64 5.28 17.46 -2.31
N ILE A 65 6.06 16.40 -2.16
CA ILE A 65 6.40 15.82 -0.85
C ILE A 65 7.82 16.27 -0.52
N PRO A 66 8.12 16.71 0.71
CA PRO A 66 9.47 17.01 1.14
C PRO A 66 10.42 15.84 0.90
N ASN A 67 11.64 16.12 0.43
CA ASN A 67 12.68 15.11 0.22
C ASN A 67 13.49 14.90 1.50
N LEU A 68 12.82 14.51 2.58
CA LEU A 68 13.42 14.30 3.90
C LEU A 68 13.05 12.92 4.43
N GLU A 69 14.06 12.09 4.70
CA GLU A 69 13.88 10.80 5.35
C GLU A 69 13.92 10.93 6.87
N TYR A 70 13.09 10.12 7.53
CA TYR A 70 13.02 9.99 8.97
C TYR A 70 13.34 8.55 9.38
N GLU A 71 14.46 8.38 10.08
CA GLU A 71 14.95 7.06 10.49
C GLU A 71 13.95 6.29 11.36
N SER A 72 13.20 6.99 12.22
CA SER A 72 12.20 6.39 13.12
C SER A 72 10.92 5.92 12.40
N GLN A 73 10.73 6.29 11.13
CA GLN A 73 9.56 5.91 10.34
C GLN A 73 9.82 4.58 9.65
N ASN A 74 9.01 3.57 9.99
CA ASN A 74 9.14 2.24 9.42
C ASN A 74 8.88 2.27 7.90
N SER A 75 9.80 1.68 7.15
CA SER A 75 9.74 1.60 5.68
C SER A 75 9.92 0.16 5.22
N PHE A 76 9.15 -0.25 4.22
CA PHE A 76 9.09 -1.63 3.73
C PHE A 76 8.37 -1.70 2.39
N LEU A 77 8.47 -2.86 1.73
CA LEU A 77 7.68 -3.19 0.54
C LEU A 77 7.15 -4.62 0.69
N VAL A 78 5.83 -4.80 0.59
CA VAL A 78 5.18 -6.11 0.63
C VAL A 78 4.32 -6.29 -0.60
N ILE A 79 4.44 -7.44 -1.26
CA ILE A 79 3.61 -7.84 -2.39
C ILE A 79 2.80 -9.07 -1.93
N PHE A 80 1.47 -8.96 -1.96
CA PHE A 80 0.56 -10.03 -1.62
C PHE A 80 -0.32 -10.42 -2.81
N LEU A 81 -0.11 -11.60 -3.38
CA LEU A 81 -0.85 -12.09 -4.55
C LEU A 81 -1.91 -13.13 -4.18
N GLU A 82 -3.04 -13.08 -4.89
CA GLU A 82 -4.08 -14.12 -4.86
C GLU A 82 -3.57 -15.47 -5.39
N ASP A 83 -2.61 -15.44 -6.32
CA ASP A 83 -2.03 -16.63 -6.94
C ASP A 83 -0.49 -16.58 -6.91
N THR A 84 0.17 -17.46 -7.66
CA THR A 84 1.64 -17.55 -7.70
C THR A 84 2.26 -16.85 -8.90
N ILE A 85 3.46 -16.28 -8.71
CA ILE A 85 4.30 -15.79 -9.81
C ILE A 85 5.00 -16.98 -10.48
N THR A 86 4.71 -17.22 -11.76
CA THR A 86 5.35 -18.29 -12.54
C THR A 86 6.76 -17.89 -13.02
N ASP A 87 7.55 -18.88 -13.45
CA ASP A 87 8.95 -18.67 -13.84
C ASP A 87 9.15 -17.68 -14.98
N VAL A 88 8.18 -17.58 -15.90
CA VAL A 88 8.20 -16.62 -17.02
C VAL A 88 8.33 -15.18 -16.53
N HIS A 89 7.79 -14.91 -15.35
CA HIS A 89 7.77 -13.56 -14.76
C HIS A 89 8.99 -13.25 -13.89
N LYS A 90 9.82 -14.25 -13.56
CA LYS A 90 11.02 -14.08 -12.72
C LYS A 90 12.07 -13.16 -13.33
N LYS A 91 12.03 -12.92 -14.64
CA LYS A 91 12.90 -11.94 -15.32
C LYS A 91 12.76 -10.54 -14.71
N TYR A 92 11.53 -10.16 -14.35
CA TYR A 92 11.17 -8.80 -13.94
C TYR A 92 10.77 -8.68 -12.47
N ILE A 93 10.30 -9.77 -11.86
CA ILE A 93 10.17 -9.90 -10.41
C ILE A 93 11.15 -10.97 -9.95
N ARG A 94 12.34 -10.55 -9.51
CA ARG A 94 13.46 -11.44 -9.24
C ARG A 94 13.45 -11.93 -7.80
N PHE A 95 13.22 -13.23 -7.66
CA PHE A 95 13.36 -13.96 -6.41
C PHE A 95 14.03 -15.30 -6.68
N PHE A 96 14.92 -15.70 -5.78
CA PHE A 96 15.78 -16.87 -5.94
C PHE A 96 15.58 -17.85 -4.78
N ASP A 97 16.04 -19.09 -4.95
CA ASP A 97 15.97 -20.10 -3.90
C ASP A 97 16.71 -19.71 -2.63
N ALA A 98 17.79 -18.92 -2.75
CA ALA A 98 18.51 -18.33 -1.63
C ALA A 98 17.64 -17.40 -0.76
N ASN A 99 16.59 -16.82 -1.33
CA ASN A 99 15.72 -15.85 -0.66
C ASN A 99 14.40 -16.49 -0.20
N LYS A 100 14.23 -17.81 -0.34
CA LYS A 100 13.06 -18.53 0.18
C LYS A 100 13.05 -18.50 1.71
N THR A 101 11.88 -18.41 2.32
CA THR A 101 11.68 -18.45 3.79
C THR A 101 11.90 -19.86 4.38
N THR A 102 13.09 -20.41 4.17
CA THR A 102 13.56 -21.65 4.79
C THR A 102 14.46 -21.32 5.98
N LYS A 103 14.53 -22.23 6.95
CA LYS A 103 15.37 -22.06 8.14
C LYS A 103 16.81 -21.70 7.78
N ASN A 104 17.39 -22.40 6.80
CA ASN A 104 18.79 -22.21 6.39
C ASN A 104 19.02 -20.80 5.84
N ASN A 105 18.13 -20.33 4.96
CA ASN A 105 18.26 -19.01 4.34
C ASN A 105 18.08 -17.88 5.35
N LEU A 106 17.10 -18.01 6.27
CA LEU A 106 16.81 -16.99 7.27
C LEU A 106 17.98 -16.81 8.26
N ILE A 107 18.61 -17.92 8.68
CA ILE A 107 19.82 -17.89 9.53
C ILE A 107 20.96 -17.12 8.84
N GLN A 108 21.17 -17.36 7.54
CA GLN A 108 22.25 -16.71 6.78
C GLN A 108 22.08 -15.19 6.71
N THR A 109 20.84 -14.71 6.65
CA THR A 109 20.55 -13.27 6.54
C THR A 109 20.68 -12.49 7.84
N LYS A 110 20.88 -13.16 8.99
CA LYS A 110 20.91 -12.55 10.35
C LYS A 110 19.69 -11.65 10.67
N ALA A 111 18.67 -11.65 9.81
CA ALA A 111 17.48 -10.83 9.95
C ALA A 111 16.64 -11.24 11.17
N LEU A 112 16.80 -12.50 11.60
CA LEU A 112 16.08 -13.06 12.72
C LEU A 112 17.05 -13.38 13.86
N SER A 113 16.79 -12.82 15.04
CA SER A 113 17.31 -13.33 16.32
C SER A 113 16.57 -14.65 16.63
N LEU A 114 16.87 -15.72 15.89
CA LEU A 114 16.29 -17.05 16.10
C LEU A 114 16.86 -17.66 17.38
N GLU A 115 16.55 -17.05 18.52
CA GLU A 115 16.99 -17.51 19.84
C GLU A 115 16.34 -18.85 20.23
N ASN A 116 15.21 -19.24 19.61
CA ASN A 116 14.55 -20.51 19.86
C ASN A 116 13.79 -21.08 18.64
N LYS A 117 13.76 -22.43 18.54
CA LYS A 117 13.00 -23.31 17.63
C LYS A 117 12.19 -22.61 16.51
N PHE A 118 12.84 -22.31 15.38
CA PHE A 118 12.15 -21.92 14.13
C PHE A 118 11.10 -22.97 13.73
N ASP A 119 9.83 -22.62 13.80
CA ASP A 119 8.74 -23.44 13.28
C ASP A 119 8.50 -23.10 11.80
N ARG A 120 8.63 -24.12 10.95
CA ARG A 120 8.46 -23.99 9.49
C ARG A 120 7.08 -23.50 9.10
N ASN A 121 6.08 -23.63 9.97
CA ASN A 121 4.71 -23.21 9.71
C ASN A 121 4.48 -21.72 9.97
N GLN A 122 5.40 -21.01 10.64
CA GLN A 122 5.26 -19.59 10.96
C GLN A 122 5.16 -18.70 9.72
N LYS A 123 5.69 -19.14 8.57
CA LYS A 123 5.61 -18.41 7.30
C LYS A 123 4.21 -18.35 6.67
N TYR A 124 3.26 -19.17 7.14
CA TYR A 124 1.91 -19.22 6.57
C TYR A 124 1.00 -18.21 7.25
N LEU A 125 0.15 -17.52 6.48
CA LEU A 125 -0.71 -16.44 6.99
C LEU A 125 -1.74 -16.92 8.03
N ASP A 126 -2.12 -18.20 7.97
CA ASP A 126 -3.03 -18.84 8.92
C ASP A 126 -2.35 -19.24 10.25
N SER A 127 -1.05 -19.00 10.38
CA SER A 127 -0.29 -19.29 11.60
C SER A 127 -0.45 -18.20 12.66
N ALA A 128 -0.60 -18.60 13.92
CA ALA A 128 -0.70 -17.68 15.05
C ALA A 128 0.54 -16.75 15.19
N HIS A 129 1.71 -17.21 14.75
CA HIS A 129 2.97 -16.47 14.82
C HIS A 129 3.36 -15.79 13.51
N PHE A 130 2.47 -15.75 12.51
CA PHE A 130 2.76 -15.17 11.21
C PHE A 130 3.15 -13.69 11.30
N PHE A 131 2.41 -12.92 12.09
CA PHE A 131 2.63 -11.48 12.21
C PHE A 131 3.89 -11.14 13.01
N ASP A 132 4.28 -11.99 13.97
CA ASP A 132 5.58 -11.90 14.65
C ASP A 132 6.71 -12.10 13.63
N PHE A 133 6.61 -13.18 12.84
CA PHE A 133 7.56 -13.48 11.76
C PHE A 133 7.64 -12.38 10.69
N LEU A 134 6.50 -11.81 10.30
CA LEU A 134 6.45 -10.70 9.36
C LEU A 134 7.10 -9.43 9.93
N ARG A 135 6.85 -9.11 11.20
CA ARG A 135 7.45 -7.95 11.88
C ARG A 135 8.98 -7.98 11.83
N GLU A 136 9.58 -9.14 12.04
CA GLU A 136 11.03 -9.31 12.02
C GLU A 136 11.63 -9.16 10.61
N LEU A 137 10.89 -9.53 9.56
CA LEU A 137 11.38 -9.47 8.18
C LEU A 137 11.07 -8.17 7.45
N LEU A 138 10.10 -7.37 7.92
CA LEU A 138 9.75 -6.09 7.28
C LEU A 138 10.93 -5.11 7.10
N PRO A 139 11.93 -5.03 8.01
CA PRO A 139 13.10 -4.19 7.82
C PRO A 139 14.09 -4.68 6.75
N VAL A 140 13.96 -5.91 6.25
CA VAL A 140 14.89 -6.46 5.24
C VAL A 140 14.82 -5.66 3.94
N ASP A 141 15.95 -5.57 3.24
CA ASP A 141 16.02 -4.90 1.96
C ASP A 141 15.11 -5.54 0.89
N TYR A 142 14.60 -4.68 0.00
CA TYR A 142 13.67 -5.02 -1.09
C TYR A 142 12.28 -5.47 -0.60
N ALA A 143 11.57 -6.27 -1.42
CA ALA A 143 10.19 -6.65 -1.14
C ALA A 143 10.08 -8.01 -0.44
N LEU A 144 9.10 -8.13 0.45
CA LEU A 144 8.58 -9.42 0.90
C LEU A 144 7.49 -9.89 -0.07
N LEU A 145 7.49 -11.19 -0.40
CA LEU A 145 6.55 -11.78 -1.33
C LEU A 145 5.67 -12.82 -0.64
N ILE A 146 4.39 -12.47 -0.48
CA ILE A 146 3.34 -13.36 -0.02
C ILE A 146 2.54 -13.83 -1.24
N GLN A 147 2.44 -15.15 -1.40
CA GLN A 147 1.69 -15.75 -2.50
C GLN A 147 1.12 -17.10 -2.08
N ARG A 148 0.22 -17.63 -2.91
CA ARG A 148 -0.36 -18.96 -2.70
C ARG A 148 0.74 -20.02 -2.67
N ASP A 149 0.61 -21.01 -1.80
CA ASP A 149 1.46 -22.21 -1.80
C ASP A 149 0.91 -23.21 -2.84
N PRO A 150 1.61 -23.45 -3.97
CA PRO A 150 1.12 -24.34 -5.00
C PRO A 150 1.21 -25.82 -4.59
N THR A 151 1.97 -26.15 -3.53
CA THR A 151 2.16 -27.53 -3.06
C THR A 151 0.97 -28.05 -2.26
N SER A 152 0.11 -27.16 -1.77
CA SER A 152 -1.09 -27.55 -1.02
C SER A 152 -2.27 -27.76 -1.98
N HIS A 153 -2.50 -29.02 -2.37
CA HIS A 153 -3.62 -29.37 -3.26
C HIS A 153 -4.98 -29.37 -2.55
N SER A 154 -5.02 -29.54 -1.23
CA SER A 154 -6.27 -29.68 -0.45
C SER A 154 -6.79 -28.38 0.15
N LYS A 155 -5.94 -27.36 0.32
CA LYS A 155 -6.32 -26.07 0.92
C LYS A 155 -5.60 -24.93 0.22
N ASN A 156 -6.33 -23.84 -0.07
CA ASN A 156 -5.67 -22.59 -0.45
C ASN A 156 -4.93 -22.08 0.78
N ARG A 157 -3.60 -22.09 0.76
CA ARG A 157 -2.76 -21.51 1.81
C ARG A 157 -1.88 -20.44 1.20
N TYR A 158 -1.67 -19.37 1.95
CA TYR A 158 -0.80 -18.27 1.57
C TYR A 158 0.41 -18.27 2.48
N SER A 159 1.59 -18.10 1.90
CA SER A 159 2.82 -18.06 2.65
C SER A 159 3.68 -16.87 2.23
N MET A 160 4.39 -16.30 3.19
CA MET A 160 5.54 -15.48 2.87
C MET A 160 6.58 -16.40 2.25
N SER A 161 6.67 -16.36 0.93
CA SER A 161 7.47 -17.30 0.15
C SER A 161 8.94 -16.87 0.08
N HIS A 162 9.19 -15.57 -0.07
CA HIS A 162 10.52 -15.00 -0.25
C HIS A 162 10.64 -13.65 0.47
N PHE A 163 11.84 -13.32 0.94
CA PHE A 163 12.09 -12.17 1.82
C PHE A 163 13.14 -11.17 1.29
N HIS A 164 13.43 -11.17 -0.01
CA HIS A 164 14.34 -10.23 -0.67
C HIS A 164 14.06 -10.22 -2.18
N VAL A 165 12.87 -9.75 -2.56
CA VAL A 165 12.38 -9.79 -3.95
C VAL A 165 12.63 -8.46 -4.64
N ARG A 166 13.36 -8.49 -5.76
CA ARG A 166 13.71 -7.29 -6.53
C ARG A 166 12.75 -7.07 -7.68
N ILE A 167 12.45 -5.80 -7.95
CA ILE A 167 11.59 -5.38 -9.05
C ILE A 167 12.49 -4.75 -10.11
N ASP A 168 12.80 -5.54 -11.14
CA ASP A 168 13.77 -5.21 -12.20
C ASP A 168 13.04 -4.89 -13.52
N TRP A 169 11.73 -4.62 -13.48
CA TRP A 169 11.02 -4.15 -14.67
C TRP A 169 11.29 -2.67 -14.90
N PRO A 170 11.75 -2.25 -16.10
CA PRO A 170 12.02 -0.84 -16.37
C PRO A 170 10.78 0.04 -16.18
N ILE A 171 11.00 1.24 -15.64
CA ILE A 171 9.92 2.25 -15.46
C ILE A 171 9.32 2.63 -16.81
N ALA A 172 10.15 2.75 -17.86
CA ALA A 172 9.70 3.02 -19.22
C ALA A 172 8.74 1.92 -19.72
N ASP A 173 9.08 0.64 -19.53
CA ASP A 173 8.21 -0.49 -19.90
C ASP A 173 6.90 -0.48 -19.11
N ALA A 174 6.94 -0.15 -17.82
CA ALA A 174 5.74 -0.03 -17.00
C ALA A 174 4.84 1.12 -17.49
N ALA A 175 5.43 2.25 -17.85
CA ALA A 175 4.72 3.41 -18.37
C ALA A 175 4.14 3.12 -19.76
N GLU A 176 4.91 2.46 -20.63
CA GLU A 176 4.45 1.99 -21.95
C GLU A 176 3.26 1.05 -21.80
N ASN A 177 3.36 0.05 -20.94
CA ASN A 177 2.30 -0.91 -20.69
C ASN A 177 1.01 -0.22 -20.24
N LEU A 178 1.12 0.74 -19.31
CA LEU A 178 -0.03 1.53 -18.88
C LEU A 178 -0.59 2.37 -20.03
N ALA A 179 0.25 3.11 -20.75
CA ALA A 179 -0.18 3.97 -21.84
C ALA A 179 -0.84 3.20 -22.99
N ARG A 180 -0.37 2.00 -23.32
CA ARG A 180 -1.01 1.08 -24.27
C ARG A 180 -2.39 0.65 -23.79
N SER A 181 -2.51 0.26 -22.51
CA SER A 181 -3.78 -0.14 -21.91
C SER A 181 -4.81 0.99 -21.90
N LEU A 182 -4.34 2.23 -21.76
CA LEU A 182 -5.14 3.45 -21.75
C LEU A 182 -5.27 4.10 -23.15
N ARG A 183 -4.81 3.44 -24.21
CA ARG A 183 -4.88 3.87 -25.61
C ARG A 183 -4.24 5.24 -25.88
N TYR A 184 -3.19 5.59 -25.14
CA TYR A 184 -2.37 6.79 -25.40
C TYR A 184 -1.26 6.56 -26.43
N ILE A 185 -0.85 5.31 -26.58
CA ILE A 185 0.12 4.86 -27.58
C ILE A 185 -0.34 3.53 -28.17
N SER A 186 0.12 3.21 -29.38
CA SER A 186 -0.21 1.96 -30.04
C SER A 186 0.81 0.87 -29.76
N LYS A 187 2.10 1.17 -29.85
CA LYS A 187 3.17 0.17 -29.85
C LYS A 187 4.29 0.50 -28.88
N ASP A 188 4.94 1.65 -29.06
CA ASP A 188 6.21 2.00 -28.41
C ASP A 188 6.09 3.34 -27.71
N ILE A 189 6.66 3.47 -26.52
CA ILE A 189 6.58 4.71 -25.74
C ILE A 189 7.24 5.92 -26.42
N TYR A 190 8.23 5.68 -27.28
CA TYR A 190 8.94 6.70 -28.06
C TYR A 190 8.34 6.93 -29.45
N GLU A 191 7.19 6.31 -29.79
CA GLU A 191 6.55 6.45 -31.12
C GLU A 191 6.19 7.90 -31.47
N LYS A 192 6.10 8.78 -30.46
CA LYS A 192 5.82 10.23 -30.57
C LYS A 192 6.97 11.11 -30.05
N GLY A 193 8.17 10.55 -29.89
CA GLY A 193 9.38 11.24 -29.45
C GLY A 193 9.58 11.30 -27.93
N ASP A 194 10.77 11.72 -27.52
CA ASP A 194 11.27 11.62 -26.13
C ASP A 194 10.41 12.39 -25.12
N LYS A 195 9.94 13.59 -25.50
CA LYS A 195 9.09 14.40 -24.62
C LYS A 195 7.77 13.70 -24.29
N TYR A 196 7.17 13.04 -25.29
CA TYR A 196 5.94 12.28 -25.08
C TYR A 196 6.18 11.09 -24.15
N ALA A 197 7.31 10.40 -24.33
CA ALA A 197 7.71 9.30 -23.46
C ALA A 197 7.92 9.75 -22.00
N GLU A 198 8.55 10.91 -21.80
CA GLU A 198 8.74 11.51 -20.48
C GLU A 198 7.39 11.86 -19.82
N ASP A 199 6.47 12.47 -20.57
CA ASP A 199 5.14 12.82 -20.07
C ASP A 199 4.32 11.57 -19.69
N VAL A 200 4.42 10.50 -20.49
CA VAL A 200 3.82 9.20 -20.18
C VAL A 200 4.41 8.61 -18.89
N GLN A 201 5.73 8.68 -18.70
CA GLN A 201 6.35 8.23 -17.45
C GLN A 201 5.89 9.04 -16.24
N LYS A 202 5.79 10.37 -16.36
CA LYS A 202 5.23 11.22 -15.29
C LYS A 202 3.79 10.81 -14.95
N LYS A 203 2.99 10.47 -15.96
CA LYS A 203 1.61 9.99 -15.78
C LYS A 203 1.52 8.62 -15.13
N LEU A 204 2.52 7.74 -15.28
CA LEU A 204 2.60 6.50 -14.51
C LEU A 204 2.64 6.80 -12.99
N PHE A 205 3.50 7.72 -12.56
CA PHE A 205 3.56 8.11 -11.15
C PHE A 205 2.24 8.73 -10.67
N GLU A 206 1.67 9.63 -11.46
CA GLU A 206 0.38 10.24 -11.16
C GLU A 206 -0.76 9.20 -11.07
N TYR A 207 -0.79 8.21 -11.97
CA TYR A 207 -1.76 7.11 -11.97
C TYR A 207 -1.74 6.32 -10.64
N TYR A 208 -0.59 6.25 -9.99
CA TYR A 208 -0.43 5.59 -8.72
C TYR A 208 -0.35 6.55 -7.52
N GLY A 209 -0.72 7.81 -7.73
CA GLY A 209 -0.80 8.82 -6.67
C GLY A 209 0.55 9.22 -6.10
N LEU A 210 1.64 9.06 -6.85
CA LEU A 210 2.99 9.42 -6.42
C LEU A 210 3.49 10.67 -7.16
N PRO A 211 4.33 11.49 -6.50
CA PRO A 211 5.14 12.47 -7.21
C PRO A 211 6.03 11.79 -8.25
N VAL A 212 6.44 12.56 -9.24
CA VAL A 212 7.36 12.11 -10.30
C VAL A 212 8.71 11.71 -9.69
N MET A 213 9.25 10.57 -10.12
CA MET A 213 10.61 10.10 -9.78
C MET A 213 10.90 9.97 -8.28
N VAL A 214 9.94 9.43 -7.52
CA VAL A 214 10.12 9.15 -6.08
C VAL A 214 11.14 8.04 -5.81
N GLY A 215 11.66 8.01 -4.58
CA GLY A 215 12.65 7.06 -4.10
C GLY A 215 12.29 5.57 -4.30
N GLY A 216 13.32 4.72 -4.21
CA GLY A 216 13.34 3.34 -4.73
C GLY A 216 12.15 2.46 -4.35
N ARG A 217 11.77 2.35 -3.07
CA ARG A 217 10.67 1.46 -2.64
C ARG A 217 9.30 1.88 -3.20
N ARG A 218 9.05 3.19 -3.31
CA ARG A 218 7.79 3.74 -3.84
C ARG A 218 7.70 3.49 -5.36
N THR A 219 8.80 3.69 -6.07
CA THR A 219 8.90 3.36 -7.50
C THR A 219 8.76 1.86 -7.74
N ALA A 220 9.46 1.03 -6.97
CA ALA A 220 9.32 -0.43 -7.04
C ALA A 220 7.88 -0.89 -6.79
N ALA A 221 7.15 -0.25 -5.88
CA ALA A 221 5.75 -0.57 -5.61
C ALA A 221 4.84 -0.36 -6.82
N ILE A 222 4.96 0.78 -7.52
CA ILE A 222 4.11 1.09 -8.68
C ILE A 222 4.47 0.26 -9.90
N VAL A 223 5.76 -0.03 -10.08
CA VAL A 223 6.26 -0.89 -11.15
C VAL A 223 5.79 -2.33 -10.91
N ALA A 224 5.90 -2.84 -9.68
CA ALA A 224 5.39 -4.15 -9.31
C ALA A 224 3.87 -4.23 -9.52
N ALA A 225 3.13 -3.23 -9.02
CA ALA A 225 1.68 -3.19 -9.19
C ALA A 225 1.28 -3.17 -10.67
N GLN A 226 1.94 -2.39 -11.51
CA GLN A 226 1.65 -2.35 -12.95
C GLN A 226 2.01 -3.67 -13.65
N TYR A 227 3.12 -4.29 -13.27
CA TYR A 227 3.54 -5.56 -13.87
C TYR A 227 2.58 -6.71 -13.53
N ILE A 228 2.19 -6.81 -12.25
CA ILE A 228 1.36 -7.91 -11.74
C ILE A 228 -0.06 -7.91 -12.36
N LYS A 229 -0.53 -6.77 -12.89
CA LYS A 229 -1.79 -6.72 -13.66
C LYS A 229 -1.84 -7.72 -14.81
N GLN A 230 -0.68 -8.13 -15.34
CA GLN A 230 -0.59 -9.08 -16.45
C GLN A 230 -0.80 -10.54 -16.01
N LEU A 231 -0.86 -10.83 -14.70
CA LEU A 231 -1.00 -12.20 -14.17
C LEU A 231 -2.45 -12.69 -14.11
N GLY A 232 -3.45 -11.84 -14.42
CA GLY A 232 -4.86 -12.22 -14.42
C GLY A 232 -5.45 -12.55 -13.03
N CYS A 233 -4.76 -12.19 -11.95
CA CYS A 233 -5.22 -12.35 -10.57
C CYS A 233 -5.21 -11.01 -9.81
N ILE A 234 -5.92 -10.95 -8.68
CA ILE A 234 -5.84 -9.76 -7.82
C ILE A 234 -4.58 -9.80 -6.95
N SER A 235 -4.08 -8.62 -6.60
CA SER A 235 -2.89 -8.46 -5.77
C SER A 235 -2.97 -7.16 -4.99
N THR A 236 -2.24 -7.10 -3.89
CA THR A 236 -2.10 -5.89 -3.07
C THR A 236 -0.63 -5.63 -2.83
N VAL A 237 -0.18 -4.42 -3.15
CA VAL A 237 1.17 -3.94 -2.91
C VAL A 237 1.13 -2.88 -1.81
N TYR A 238 1.92 -3.08 -0.77
CA TYR A 238 2.07 -2.16 0.35
C TYR A 238 3.45 -1.53 0.33
N ALA A 239 3.52 -0.21 0.45
CA ALA A 239 4.78 0.50 0.63
C ALA A 239 4.68 1.44 1.83
N GLY A 240 5.41 1.12 2.90
CA GLY A 240 5.69 2.06 3.98
C GLY A 240 6.82 2.99 3.54
N SER A 241 6.60 4.30 3.60
CA SER A 241 7.57 5.28 3.13
C SER A 241 7.94 6.25 4.25
N SER A 242 9.25 6.32 4.51
CA SER A 242 9.83 7.28 5.44
C SER A 242 9.61 8.72 4.96
N GLU A 243 9.94 9.03 3.71
CA GLU A 243 9.82 10.38 3.14
C GLU A 243 8.38 10.93 3.16
N SER A 244 7.39 10.10 2.82
CA SER A 244 5.99 10.52 2.80
C SER A 244 5.27 10.37 4.13
N ARG A 245 5.89 9.73 5.13
CA ARG A 245 5.29 9.33 6.43
C ARG A 245 3.92 8.68 6.25
N SER A 246 3.80 7.86 5.21
CA SER A 246 2.53 7.28 4.78
C SER A 246 2.68 5.81 4.44
N LEU A 247 1.57 5.10 4.58
CA LEU A 247 1.37 3.78 4.01
C LEU A 247 0.66 3.94 2.67
N ILE A 248 1.29 3.48 1.59
CA ILE A 248 0.67 3.40 0.26
C ILE A 248 0.17 1.97 0.07
N ARG A 249 -1.10 1.82 -0.32
CA ARG A 249 -1.71 0.53 -0.66
C ARG A 249 -2.24 0.60 -2.09
N ILE A 250 -1.78 -0.31 -2.94
CA ILE A 250 -2.18 -0.43 -4.34
C ILE A 250 -2.87 -1.77 -4.53
N SER A 251 -4.12 -1.78 -4.99
CA SER A 251 -4.92 -2.99 -5.16
C SER A 251 -5.78 -2.93 -6.43
N GLU A 252 -6.60 -3.94 -6.68
CA GLU A 252 -7.60 -3.93 -7.75
C GLU A 252 -8.60 -2.77 -7.63
N ARG A 253 -8.78 -2.22 -6.42
CA ARG A 253 -9.66 -1.07 -6.15
C ARG A 253 -8.99 0.28 -6.36
N GLY A 254 -7.73 0.31 -6.81
CA GLY A 254 -6.93 1.51 -6.98
C GLY A 254 -5.98 1.77 -5.82
N VAL A 255 -5.65 3.04 -5.61
CA VAL A 255 -4.63 3.48 -4.64
C VAL A 255 -5.27 4.15 -3.43
N SER A 256 -4.79 3.80 -2.25
CA SER A 256 -5.02 4.57 -1.03
C SER A 256 -3.71 4.93 -0.33
N LYS A 257 -3.76 6.02 0.43
CA LYS A 257 -2.70 6.43 1.35
C LYS A 257 -3.27 6.60 2.74
N ALA A 258 -2.65 5.95 3.72
CA ALA A 258 -2.94 6.16 5.13
C ALA A 258 -1.80 6.93 5.81
N ILE A 259 -2.18 7.85 6.69
CA ILE A 259 -1.29 8.73 7.47
C ILE A 259 -1.78 8.87 8.91
N LEU A 260 -0.98 9.50 9.75
CA LEU A 260 -1.44 10.07 11.01
C LEU A 260 -1.79 11.54 10.83
N ILE A 261 -2.92 11.95 11.42
CA ILE A 261 -3.39 13.32 11.43
C ILE A 261 -3.82 13.71 12.85
N LYS A 262 -3.77 15.01 13.13
CA LYS A 262 -4.24 15.59 14.38
C LYS A 262 -5.60 16.27 14.19
N PHE A 263 -6.46 16.10 15.19
CA PHE A 263 -7.72 16.81 15.31
C PHE A 263 -7.78 17.58 16.64
N SER A 264 -8.28 18.82 16.59
CA SER A 264 -8.60 19.57 17.80
C SER A 264 -9.77 18.93 18.54
N LYS A 265 -10.00 19.34 19.79
CA LYS A 265 -11.15 18.86 20.56
C LYS A 265 -12.47 19.22 19.88
N GLU A 266 -12.57 20.43 19.34
CA GLU A 266 -13.74 20.91 18.62
C GLU A 266 -13.99 20.08 17.35
N GLU A 267 -12.94 19.76 16.60
CA GLU A 267 -13.05 18.87 15.43
C GLU A 267 -13.53 17.47 15.87
N VAL A 268 -12.99 16.91 16.95
CA VAL A 268 -13.42 15.60 17.47
C VAL A 268 -14.88 15.62 17.90
N ASP A 269 -15.34 16.65 18.60
CA ASP A 269 -16.72 16.78 19.04
C ASP A 269 -17.67 16.91 17.83
N GLN A 270 -17.29 17.68 16.80
CA GLN A 270 -18.04 17.81 15.56
C GLN A 270 -18.10 16.50 14.77
N ILE A 271 -16.98 15.79 14.62
CA ILE A 271 -16.91 14.50 13.93
C ILE A 271 -17.79 13.48 14.66
N SER A 272 -17.69 13.44 15.99
CA SER A 272 -18.45 12.51 16.84
C SER A 272 -19.96 12.76 16.70
N ALA A 273 -20.39 14.01 16.84
CA ALA A 273 -21.80 14.40 16.70
C ALA A 273 -22.35 14.08 15.31
N SER A 274 -21.60 14.39 14.25
CA SER A 274 -22.03 14.16 12.86
C SER A 274 -22.18 12.67 12.50
N ASN A 275 -21.53 11.79 13.26
CA ASN A 275 -21.54 10.34 13.04
C ASN A 275 -22.29 9.56 14.12
N ASN A 276 -23.12 10.23 14.93
CA ASN A 276 -23.89 9.62 16.04
C ASN A 276 -23.01 8.81 17.02
N LEU A 277 -21.80 9.30 17.28
CA LEU A 277 -20.85 8.71 18.22
C LEU A 277 -20.70 9.61 19.44
N SER A 278 -20.58 9.01 20.62
CA SER A 278 -20.13 9.77 21.79
C SER A 278 -18.64 10.08 21.66
N ALA A 279 -18.19 11.23 22.17
CA ALA A 279 -16.77 11.59 22.22
C ALA A 279 -15.93 10.49 22.89
N ARG A 280 -16.45 9.84 23.94
CA ARG A 280 -15.81 8.69 24.60
C ARG A 280 -15.64 7.49 23.66
N ALA A 281 -16.65 7.18 22.85
CA ALA A 281 -16.55 6.10 21.87
C ALA A 281 -15.56 6.46 20.75
N PHE A 282 -15.53 7.72 20.32
CA PHE A 282 -14.54 8.19 19.35
C PHE A 282 -13.11 8.04 19.90
N SER A 283 -12.83 8.60 21.09
CA SER A 283 -11.54 8.47 21.78
C SER A 283 -11.09 7.02 21.93
N LYS A 284 -12.01 6.13 22.35
CA LYS A 284 -11.67 4.73 22.57
C LYS A 284 -11.29 4.01 21.27
N ASN A 285 -11.98 4.28 20.17
CA ASN A 285 -11.91 3.44 18.97
C ASN A 285 -11.09 4.05 17.81
N TYR A 286 -10.92 5.37 17.75
CA TYR A 286 -10.27 6.04 16.62
C TYR A 286 -8.98 6.78 17.00
N VAL A 287 -8.84 7.20 18.26
CA VAL A 287 -7.67 7.99 18.72
C VAL A 287 -6.53 7.07 19.16
N ILE A 288 -5.39 7.15 18.47
CA ILE A 288 -4.15 6.42 18.80
C ILE A 288 -3.49 7.02 20.04
N ALA A 289 -3.35 8.34 20.05
CA ALA A 289 -2.67 9.07 21.11
C ALA A 289 -3.25 10.48 21.25
N TYR A 290 -2.90 11.15 22.34
CA TYR A 290 -3.16 12.57 22.55
C TYR A 290 -1.84 13.31 22.64
N GLU A 291 -1.69 14.39 21.87
CA GLU A 291 -0.55 15.31 21.97
C GLU A 291 -0.98 16.63 22.61
N GLU A 292 -0.10 17.24 23.39
CA GLU A 292 -0.32 18.57 23.95
C GLU A 292 -0.01 19.64 22.90
N LYS A 293 -0.92 20.60 22.72
CA LYS A 293 -0.70 21.76 21.87
C LYS A 293 -0.08 22.88 22.68
N ASP A 294 1.02 23.46 22.20
CA ASP A 294 1.70 24.63 22.79
C ASP A 294 2.04 24.47 24.29
N ASN A 295 2.40 23.26 24.73
CA ASN A 295 2.65 22.92 26.15
C ASN A 295 1.47 23.22 27.10
N ASN A 296 0.26 23.39 26.56
CA ASN A 296 -0.94 23.62 27.35
C ASN A 296 -1.69 22.29 27.59
N LYS A 297 -1.59 21.78 28.82
CA LYS A 297 -2.24 20.52 29.25
C LYS A 297 -3.75 20.46 28.99
N ASN A 298 -4.41 21.61 28.85
CA ASN A 298 -5.85 21.71 28.62
C ASN A 298 -6.24 21.64 27.14
N ASN A 299 -5.29 21.72 26.21
CA ASN A 299 -5.55 21.70 24.77
C ASN A 299 -4.83 20.50 24.13
N LYS A 300 -5.47 19.33 24.20
CA LYS A 300 -4.95 18.08 23.64
C LYS A 300 -5.52 17.84 22.26
N GLU A 301 -4.64 17.59 21.30
CA GLU A 301 -4.99 17.17 19.95
C GLU A 301 -5.04 15.63 19.88
N ALA A 302 -6.08 15.11 19.26
CA ALA A 302 -6.28 13.69 19.06
C ALA A 302 -5.54 13.22 17.79
N VAL A 303 -4.58 12.30 17.95
CA VAL A 303 -3.87 11.66 16.85
C VAL A 303 -4.69 10.48 16.35
N CYS A 304 -5.07 10.50 15.07
CA CYS A 304 -5.92 9.48 14.45
C CYS A 304 -5.30 8.96 13.15
N LEU A 305 -5.68 7.74 12.76
CA LEU A 305 -5.43 7.23 11.42
C LEU A 305 -6.35 7.91 10.43
N PHE A 306 -5.82 8.38 9.32
CA PHE A 306 -6.58 8.96 8.23
C PHE A 306 -6.18 8.35 6.91
N GLN A 307 -7.17 8.00 6.09
CA GLN A 307 -6.97 7.40 4.77
C GLN A 307 -7.62 8.23 3.68
N ALA A 308 -6.82 8.59 2.67
CA ALA A 308 -7.29 9.09 1.39
C ALA A 308 -7.33 7.93 0.38
N THR A 309 -8.44 7.76 -0.32
CA THR A 309 -8.56 6.83 -1.45
C THR A 309 -8.75 7.64 -2.73
N TYR A 310 -7.97 7.31 -3.75
CA TYR A 310 -7.94 8.05 -4.99
C TYR A 310 -8.80 7.38 -6.06
N ALA A 311 -9.49 8.19 -6.85
CA ALA A 311 -10.30 7.74 -7.96
C ALA A 311 -9.69 8.21 -9.29
N TYR A 312 -9.76 7.34 -10.29
CA TYR A 312 -9.36 7.65 -11.65
C TYR A 312 -10.36 8.58 -12.33
N THR A 313 -9.87 9.63 -12.96
CA THR A 313 -10.63 10.45 -13.91
C THR A 313 -10.77 9.72 -15.26
N ASP A 314 -11.53 10.28 -16.18
CA ASP A 314 -11.73 9.68 -17.52
C ASP A 314 -10.41 9.59 -18.32
N HIS A 315 -9.47 10.49 -18.06
CA HIS A 315 -8.14 10.45 -18.66
C HIS A 315 -7.29 9.27 -18.16
N ALA A 316 -7.58 8.71 -16.98
CA ALA A 316 -6.89 7.55 -16.45
C ALA A 316 -7.64 6.24 -16.66
N ARG A 317 -8.69 6.22 -17.49
CA ARG A 317 -9.46 5.03 -17.85
C ARG A 317 -9.38 4.77 -19.36
N PRO A 318 -9.46 3.51 -19.83
CA PRO A 318 -9.58 3.25 -21.26
C PRO A 318 -10.74 4.05 -21.86
N PRO A 319 -10.58 4.65 -23.05
CA PRO A 319 -11.65 5.41 -23.68
C PRO A 319 -12.80 4.49 -24.09
N ASP A 320 -14.04 4.96 -23.92
CA ASP A 320 -15.25 4.17 -24.20
C ASP A 320 -15.36 3.78 -25.68
N ASP A 321 -14.85 4.61 -26.59
CA ASP A 321 -14.82 4.35 -28.03
C ASP A 321 -13.63 3.49 -28.49
N GLY A 322 -12.72 3.14 -27.57
CA GLY A 322 -11.52 2.33 -27.83
C GLY A 322 -10.47 2.99 -28.73
N LYS A 323 -10.66 4.25 -29.13
CA LYS A 323 -9.75 4.96 -30.04
C LYS A 323 -8.46 5.35 -29.34
N LEU A 324 -7.43 5.57 -30.16
CA LEU A 324 -6.20 6.18 -29.66
C LEU A 324 -6.47 7.65 -29.32
N ARG A 325 -5.86 8.12 -28.24
CA ARG A 325 -5.95 9.51 -27.75
C ARG A 325 -4.56 10.08 -27.50
N GLU A 326 -4.46 11.40 -27.56
CA GLU A 326 -3.21 12.11 -27.28
C GLU A 326 -3.03 12.37 -25.78
N ILE A 327 -1.78 12.24 -25.31
CA ILE A 327 -1.44 12.60 -23.93
C ILE A 327 -1.60 14.12 -23.78
N ASN A 328 -2.37 14.53 -22.79
CA ASN A 328 -2.35 15.90 -22.29
C ASN A 328 -1.79 15.85 -20.86
N PRO A 329 -0.64 16.50 -20.58
CA PRO A 329 -0.05 16.49 -19.26
C PRO A 329 -0.89 17.27 -18.23
N ASP A 330 -1.71 18.24 -18.66
CA ASP A 330 -2.41 19.14 -17.74
C ASP A 330 -3.50 18.46 -16.91
N PRO A 331 -4.46 17.70 -17.49
CA PRO A 331 -5.55 17.10 -16.74
C PRO A 331 -5.08 16.11 -15.69
N TYR A 332 -5.70 16.17 -14.51
CA TYR A 332 -5.45 15.21 -13.45
C TYR A 332 -5.92 13.81 -13.84
N TRP A 333 -5.08 12.81 -13.60
CA TRP A 333 -5.41 11.39 -13.76
C TRP A 333 -6.02 10.79 -12.49
N LEU A 334 -5.78 11.44 -11.35
CA LEU A 334 -6.36 11.09 -10.06
C LEU A 334 -7.03 12.28 -9.41
N ILE A 335 -8.11 12.00 -8.71
CA ILE A 335 -8.76 12.90 -7.75
C ILE A 335 -8.86 12.17 -6.41
N VAL A 336 -9.04 12.92 -5.32
CA VAL A 336 -9.42 12.30 -4.05
C VAL A 336 -10.87 11.83 -4.17
N GLY A 337 -11.08 10.51 -4.13
CA GLY A 337 -12.41 9.91 -4.25
C GLY A 337 -13.13 9.79 -2.92
N SER A 338 -12.42 9.37 -1.88
CA SER A 338 -12.97 9.26 -0.54
C SER A 338 -11.92 9.51 0.53
N GLN A 339 -12.37 9.92 1.71
CA GLN A 339 -11.52 10.29 2.82
C GLN A 339 -12.15 9.77 4.11
N HIS A 340 -11.36 9.09 4.94
CA HIS A 340 -11.88 8.47 6.15
C HIS A 340 -10.92 8.60 7.31
N VAL A 341 -11.46 8.82 8.51
CA VAL A 341 -10.77 8.50 9.77
C VAL A 341 -10.96 7.01 10.02
N LEU A 342 -9.85 6.27 10.13
CA LEU A 342 -9.89 4.83 10.34
C LEU A 342 -9.98 4.51 11.84
N PRO A 343 -10.70 3.44 12.21
CA PRO A 343 -10.59 2.91 13.56
C PRO A 343 -9.16 2.40 13.80
N LYS A 344 -8.76 2.35 15.07
CA LYS A 344 -7.46 1.79 15.46
C LYS A 344 -7.36 0.31 15.06
N PRO A 345 -6.13 -0.18 14.77
CA PRO A 345 -5.92 -1.58 14.48
C PRO A 345 -6.50 -2.49 15.57
N GLY A 346 -7.23 -3.54 15.17
CA GLY A 346 -7.90 -4.48 16.07
C GLY A 346 -9.32 -4.08 16.51
N VAL A 347 -9.79 -2.89 16.16
CA VAL A 347 -11.20 -2.50 16.38
C VAL A 347 -12.05 -3.06 15.24
N TRP A 348 -12.93 -4.01 15.56
CA TRP A 348 -13.73 -4.74 14.58
C TRP A 348 -15.19 -4.27 14.44
N LYS A 349 -15.72 -3.57 15.45
CA LYS A 349 -17.15 -3.18 15.49
C LYS A 349 -17.45 -1.82 14.85
N TYR A 350 -16.44 -0.98 14.67
CA TYR A 350 -16.63 0.42 14.27
C TYR A 350 -16.11 0.62 12.83
N PRO A 351 -16.92 1.19 11.93
CA PRO A 351 -16.51 1.42 10.55
C PRO A 351 -15.62 2.68 10.43
N PRO A 352 -14.89 2.85 9.32
CA PRO A 352 -14.27 4.11 8.97
C PRO A 352 -15.29 5.26 8.93
N ILE A 353 -14.91 6.43 9.46
CA ILE A 353 -15.75 7.63 9.48
C ILE A 353 -15.43 8.49 8.27
N PRO A 354 -16.39 8.79 7.37
CA PRO A 354 -16.15 9.65 6.21
C PRO A 354 -15.87 11.10 6.66
N MET A 355 -14.83 11.73 6.12
CA MET A 355 -14.45 13.09 6.49
C MET A 355 -13.73 13.82 5.37
N ASN A 356 -14.23 14.98 4.93
CA ASN A 356 -13.60 15.76 3.86
C ASN A 356 -12.71 16.86 4.44
N VAL A 357 -11.37 16.67 4.40
CA VAL A 357 -10.39 17.62 4.97
C VAL A 357 -9.29 18.05 4.00
N ILE A 358 -9.07 17.34 2.89
CA ILE A 358 -7.95 17.64 1.98
C ILE A 358 -8.17 18.92 1.16
N TYR A 359 -9.43 19.24 0.86
CA TYR A 359 -9.82 20.41 0.05
C TYR A 359 -10.56 21.49 0.85
N SER A 360 -10.79 21.27 2.15
CA SER A 360 -11.42 22.22 3.06
C SER A 360 -10.47 23.35 3.43
#